data_AF-A0A6U4CPD7-F1
#
_entry.id   AF-A0A6U4CPD7-F1
#
_cell.length_a   1.000
_cell.length_b   1.000
_cell.length_c   1.000
_cell.angle_alpha   90.00
_cell.angle_beta   90.00
_cell.angle_gamma   90.00
#
_symmetry.space_group_name_H-M   'P 1'
#
loop_
_entity.id
_entity.type
_entity.pdbx_description
1 polymer ?
#
loop_
_entity_poly.entity_id
_entity_poly.type
_entity_poly.pdbx_seq_one_letter_code
_entity_poly.pdbx_strand_id
1 'polypeptide(L)'
;MTSLRELREDPDIRAEAAALRGADDAIEEAVSVVEPEDVVPLNVVSFSHRPTPQTRAMVEQIGGIEKLRKMTASFYEKAFADPHLDQFIRVHGDHHGERFAAWIAEKLGDAGRPWTRERAQRGRCPFSAHGHRIEDAHDRSSAHFAAWHSPKRANEDWGEHFKLDDCRVWMRLHFWALRDAGLADTPFGKYYVRFIAHFVSVYERSAPPFARESLRWSADPANIAAYLECGRRMPDVMGLPLGLALETLPEDERDYSGSGADDPAWPYELRAPAVE
;
A
#
# COMPACT_ATOMS: atom_id res chain seq x y z
N MET A 1 7.18 -14.70 -14.52
CA MET A 1 7.66 -13.32 -14.28
C MET A 1 6.59 -12.35 -14.80
N THR A 2 5.66 -11.90 -13.95
CA THR A 2 5.42 -10.47 -13.61
C THR A 2 5.40 -9.35 -14.67
N SER A 3 5.25 -9.61 -15.95
CA SER A 3 5.31 -8.61 -17.02
C SER A 3 4.33 -7.43 -16.81
N LEU A 4 4.60 -6.28 -17.45
CA LEU A 4 3.64 -5.16 -17.50
C LEU A 4 2.24 -5.62 -17.97
N ARG A 5 2.19 -6.66 -18.81
CA ARG A 5 0.93 -7.28 -19.22
C ARG A 5 0.21 -7.92 -18.03
N GLU A 6 0.89 -8.74 -17.23
CA GLU A 6 0.28 -9.37 -16.06
C GLU A 6 -0.16 -8.32 -15.01
N LEU A 7 0.62 -7.24 -14.80
CA LEU A 7 0.21 -6.12 -13.95
C LEU A 7 -1.03 -5.37 -14.47
N ARG A 8 -1.28 -5.39 -15.78
CA ARG A 8 -2.50 -4.82 -16.39
C ARG A 8 -3.71 -5.75 -16.27
N GLU A 9 -3.48 -7.03 -16.04
CA GLU A 9 -4.54 -8.03 -15.82
C GLU A 9 -5.06 -8.03 -14.37
N ASP A 10 -4.36 -7.34 -13.47
CA ASP A 10 -4.80 -7.05 -12.10
C ASP A 10 -6.26 -6.52 -12.08
N PRO A 11 -7.16 -7.14 -11.30
CA PRO A 11 -8.57 -6.75 -11.24
C PRO A 11 -8.82 -5.29 -10.84
N ASP A 12 -8.02 -4.75 -9.90
CA ASP A 12 -8.14 -3.35 -9.48
C ASP A 12 -7.76 -2.39 -10.61
N ILE A 13 -6.73 -2.72 -11.39
CA ILE A 13 -6.28 -1.91 -12.53
C ILE A 13 -7.31 -1.92 -13.66
N ARG A 14 -7.91 -3.08 -13.95
CA ARG A 14 -8.98 -3.18 -14.94
C ARG A 14 -10.20 -2.36 -14.52
N ALA A 15 -10.57 -2.41 -13.24
CA ALA A 15 -11.67 -1.60 -12.70
C ALA A 15 -11.35 -0.10 -12.80
N GLU A 16 -10.15 0.31 -12.41
CA GLU A 16 -9.69 1.69 -12.52
C GLU A 16 -9.69 2.20 -13.97
N ALA A 17 -9.24 1.38 -14.94
CA ALA A 17 -9.23 1.73 -16.35
C ALA A 17 -10.65 1.82 -16.94
N ALA A 18 -11.58 0.98 -16.47
CA ALA A 18 -12.99 1.07 -16.84
C ALA A 18 -13.64 2.34 -16.28
N ALA A 19 -13.32 2.71 -15.04
CA ALA A 19 -13.85 3.90 -14.37
C ALA A 19 -13.46 5.22 -15.07
N LEU A 20 -12.32 5.25 -15.77
CA LEU A 20 -11.94 6.37 -16.65
C LEU A 20 -12.77 6.46 -17.94
N ARG A 21 -13.25 5.31 -18.45
CA ARG A 21 -14.03 5.25 -19.71
C ARG A 21 -15.50 5.58 -19.50
N GLY A 22 -16.04 5.36 -18.30
CA GLY A 22 -17.45 5.58 -17.94
C GLY A 22 -17.65 6.73 -16.95
N ALA A 23 -16.90 7.82 -17.08
CA ALA A 23 -16.86 8.90 -16.09
C ALA A 23 -18.16 9.74 -15.94
N ASP A 24 -19.32 9.28 -16.43
CA ASP A 24 -20.60 10.01 -16.41
C ASP A 24 -21.75 9.39 -15.59
N ASP A 25 -21.62 8.19 -15.00
CA ASP A 25 -22.72 7.63 -14.18
C ASP A 25 -22.31 7.54 -12.69
N ALA A 26 -22.67 8.57 -11.92
CA ALA A 26 -22.65 8.54 -10.47
C ALA A 26 -23.93 7.86 -9.97
N ILE A 27 -23.81 6.64 -9.44
CA ILE A 27 -24.86 6.06 -8.61
C ILE A 27 -24.66 6.63 -7.20
N GLU A 28 -25.48 7.63 -6.84
CA GLU A 28 -25.69 8.04 -5.46
C GLU A 28 -26.39 6.90 -4.70
N GLU A 29 -25.62 6.01 -4.09
CA GLU A 29 -26.17 5.14 -3.05
C GLU A 29 -26.26 5.92 -1.73
N ALA A 30 -27.46 5.91 -1.15
CA ALA A 30 -27.77 6.53 0.12
C ALA A 30 -26.81 6.03 1.21
N VAL A 31 -26.09 6.97 1.82
CA VAL A 31 -25.15 6.68 2.91
C VAL A 31 -25.97 6.43 4.16
N SER A 32 -26.11 5.16 4.56
CA SER A 32 -26.51 4.85 5.93
C SER A 32 -25.32 5.12 6.84
N VAL A 33 -25.49 5.96 7.85
CA VAL A 33 -24.48 6.17 8.90
C VAL A 33 -24.39 4.87 9.70
N VAL A 34 -23.36 4.08 9.44
CA VAL A 34 -23.04 2.88 10.22
C VAL A 34 -21.80 3.22 11.03
N GLU A 35 -21.92 3.25 12.35
CA GLU A 35 -20.76 3.31 13.23
C GLU A 35 -19.89 2.07 12.95
N PRO A 36 -18.60 2.21 12.62
CA PRO A 36 -17.76 1.06 12.34
C PRO A 36 -17.67 0.19 13.60
N GLU A 37 -18.00 -1.08 13.45
CA GLU A 37 -17.67 -2.12 14.43
C GLU A 37 -16.17 -2.03 14.79
N ASP A 38 -15.79 -2.50 15.99
CA ASP A 38 -14.38 -2.51 16.44
C ASP A 38 -13.43 -3.16 15.41
N VAL A 39 -13.95 -4.06 14.57
CA VAL A 39 -13.25 -4.72 13.48
C VAL A 39 -14.11 -4.73 12.21
N VAL A 40 -13.81 -3.88 11.24
CA VAL A 40 -14.42 -3.98 9.90
C VAL A 40 -13.63 -4.98 9.05
N PRO A 41 -14.27 -5.99 8.42
CA PRO A 41 -13.57 -6.96 7.59
C PRO A 41 -13.10 -6.35 6.25
N LEU A 42 -12.05 -6.91 5.66
CA LEU A 42 -11.70 -6.57 4.28
C LEU A 42 -12.80 -7.07 3.32
N ASN A 43 -13.29 -6.19 2.45
CA ASN A 43 -14.25 -6.56 1.42
C ASN A 43 -13.50 -6.79 0.10
N VAL A 44 -13.09 -8.03 -0.15
CA VAL A 44 -12.36 -8.43 -1.36
C VAL A 44 -13.26 -9.31 -2.22
N VAL A 45 -13.56 -8.85 -3.43
CA VAL A 45 -14.39 -9.58 -4.39
C VAL A 45 -13.56 -9.81 -5.66
N SER A 46 -13.35 -11.08 -6.01
CA SER A 46 -12.53 -11.48 -7.16
C SER A 46 -11.12 -10.85 -7.12
N PHE A 47 -10.46 -10.93 -5.96
CA PHE A 47 -9.11 -10.39 -5.68
C PHE A 47 -8.98 -8.86 -5.79
N SER A 48 -10.08 -8.11 -5.85
CA SER A 48 -10.08 -6.63 -5.80
C SER A 48 -10.82 -6.15 -4.57
N HIS A 49 -10.24 -5.17 -3.88
CA HIS A 49 -10.91 -4.49 -2.79
C HIS A 49 -12.11 -3.67 -3.29
N ARG A 50 -13.23 -3.76 -2.56
CA ARG A 50 -14.45 -3.00 -2.81
C ARG A 50 -14.77 -2.11 -1.62
N PRO A 51 -14.99 -0.80 -1.82
CA PRO A 51 -15.38 0.07 -0.72
C PRO A 51 -16.75 -0.32 -0.18
N THR A 52 -16.97 -0.08 1.11
CA THR A 52 -18.27 -0.24 1.78
C THR A 52 -18.64 1.08 2.48
N PRO A 53 -19.91 1.25 2.92
CA PRO A 53 -20.28 2.39 3.75
C PRO A 53 -19.38 2.52 4.99
N GLN A 54 -18.98 1.40 5.60
CA GLN A 54 -18.09 1.39 6.77
C GLN A 54 -16.67 1.89 6.43
N THR A 55 -16.08 1.48 5.30
CA THR A 55 -14.73 1.97 4.93
C THR A 55 -14.73 3.45 4.58
N ARG A 56 -15.82 3.93 3.97
CA ARG A 56 -16.03 5.37 3.71
C ARG A 56 -16.11 6.14 5.03
N ALA A 57 -16.94 5.68 5.96
CA ALA A 57 -17.09 6.30 7.28
C ALA A 57 -15.76 6.36 8.04
N MET A 58 -14.92 5.31 7.97
CA MET A 58 -13.58 5.34 8.58
C MET A 58 -12.69 6.45 8.02
N VAL A 59 -12.71 6.67 6.70
CA VAL A 59 -11.91 7.75 6.08
C VAL A 59 -12.41 9.12 6.54
N GLU A 60 -13.72 9.31 6.61
CA GLU A 60 -14.31 10.55 7.12
C GLU A 60 -13.92 10.80 8.59
N GLN A 61 -13.99 9.77 9.44
CA GLN A 61 -13.66 9.84 10.87
C GLN A 61 -12.19 10.23 11.14
N ILE A 62 -11.24 9.80 10.31
CA ILE A 62 -9.83 10.17 10.49
C ILE A 62 -9.51 11.60 10.00
N GLY A 63 -10.48 12.31 9.43
CA GLY A 63 -10.32 13.65 8.86
C GLY A 63 -10.14 13.65 7.33
N GLY A 64 -10.58 12.59 6.65
CA GLY A 64 -10.64 12.51 5.19
C GLY A 64 -9.29 12.46 4.50
N ILE A 65 -9.30 12.81 3.21
CA ILE A 65 -8.10 12.81 2.35
C ILE A 65 -6.97 13.70 2.90
N GLU A 66 -7.27 14.79 3.60
CA GLU A 66 -6.24 15.66 4.19
C GLU A 66 -5.37 14.94 5.22
N LYS A 67 -5.98 14.05 6.01
CA LYS A 67 -5.22 13.22 6.94
C LYS A 67 -4.35 12.21 6.19
N LEU A 68 -4.89 11.60 5.14
CA LEU A 68 -4.15 10.65 4.30
C LEU A 68 -2.98 11.35 3.59
N ARG A 69 -3.16 12.58 3.09
CA ARG A 69 -2.09 13.40 2.48
C ARG A 69 -0.93 13.64 3.44
N LYS A 70 -1.21 14.00 4.69
CA LYS A 70 -0.17 14.19 5.72
C LYS A 70 0.59 12.90 5.99
N MET A 71 -0.13 11.79 6.13
CA MET A 71 0.46 10.47 6.34
C MET A 71 1.35 10.07 5.14
N THR A 72 0.86 10.15 3.91
CA THR A 72 1.62 9.70 2.73
C THR A 72 2.77 10.65 2.39
N ALA A 73 2.65 11.96 2.66
CA ALA A 73 3.78 12.88 2.56
C ALA A 73 4.91 12.49 3.53
N SER A 74 4.57 12.23 4.80
CA SER A 74 5.53 11.74 5.81
C SER A 74 6.16 10.41 5.43
N PHE A 75 5.41 9.51 4.79
CA PHE A 75 5.96 8.26 4.25
C PHE A 75 7.00 8.52 3.16
N TYR A 76 6.68 9.37 2.16
CA TYR A 76 7.61 9.62 1.07
C TYR A 76 8.84 10.42 1.51
N GLU A 77 8.75 11.30 2.50
CA GLU A 77 9.93 11.91 3.13
C GLU A 77 10.89 10.86 3.68
N LYS A 78 10.36 9.82 4.35
CA LYS A 78 11.16 8.69 4.86
C LYS A 78 11.71 7.85 3.71
N ALA A 79 10.89 7.55 2.70
CA ALA A 79 11.29 6.73 1.56
C ALA A 79 12.36 7.41 0.68
N PHE A 80 12.30 8.73 0.49
CA PHE A 80 13.33 9.49 -0.22
C PHE A 80 14.65 9.50 0.56
N ALA A 81 14.57 9.52 1.90
CA ALA A 81 15.74 9.49 2.76
C ALA A 81 16.35 8.09 2.89
N ASP A 82 15.62 7.03 2.56
CA ASP A 82 16.08 5.64 2.59
C ASP A 82 16.79 5.27 1.28
N PRO A 83 18.12 5.07 1.27
CA PRO A 83 18.79 4.84 -0.01
C PRO A 83 18.51 3.46 -0.65
N HIS A 84 17.69 2.61 -0.05
CA HIS A 84 17.27 1.33 -0.63
C HIS A 84 15.90 1.50 -1.29
N LEU A 85 14.97 2.23 -0.68
CA LEU A 85 13.72 2.59 -1.37
C LEU A 85 13.93 3.67 -2.44
N ASP A 86 14.87 4.60 -2.23
CA ASP A 86 15.09 5.71 -3.16
C ASP A 86 15.44 5.26 -4.59
N GLN A 87 16.07 4.10 -4.74
CA GLN A 87 16.41 3.55 -6.05
C GLN A 87 15.15 3.29 -6.90
N PHE A 88 14.00 3.05 -6.28
CA PHE A 88 12.71 2.84 -6.96
C PHE A 88 11.99 4.16 -7.27
N ILE A 89 12.45 5.28 -6.71
CA ILE A 89 11.80 6.58 -6.81
C ILE A 89 12.59 7.45 -7.77
N ARG A 90 12.15 7.47 -9.04
CA ARG A 90 12.88 8.17 -10.11
C ARG A 90 13.06 9.67 -9.87
N VAL A 91 12.03 10.37 -9.40
CA VAL A 91 12.02 11.84 -9.22
C VAL A 91 11.36 12.19 -7.90
N HIS A 92 12.05 12.95 -7.03
CA HIS A 92 11.50 13.37 -5.73
C HIS A 92 10.45 14.46 -5.83
N GLY A 93 10.57 15.36 -6.83
CA GLY A 93 9.63 16.46 -7.04
C GLY A 93 8.28 16.07 -7.65
N ASP A 94 8.03 14.77 -7.85
CA ASP A 94 6.74 14.29 -8.33
C ASP A 94 5.74 14.16 -7.16
N HIS A 95 4.44 14.21 -7.46
CA HIS A 95 3.36 14.27 -6.47
C HIS A 95 3.05 12.91 -5.83
N HIS A 96 4.07 12.17 -5.39
CA HIS A 96 3.95 10.78 -4.92
C HIS A 96 2.98 10.62 -3.74
N GLY A 97 3.16 11.42 -2.68
CA GLY A 97 2.30 11.38 -1.49
C GLY A 97 0.84 11.72 -1.81
N GLU A 98 0.63 12.77 -2.60
CA GLU A 98 -0.69 13.22 -3.04
C GLU A 98 -1.43 12.11 -3.81
N ARG A 99 -0.75 11.50 -4.79
CA ARG A 99 -1.30 10.42 -5.60
C ARG A 99 -1.64 9.19 -4.77
N PHE A 100 -0.79 8.85 -3.82
CA PHE A 100 -1.05 7.71 -2.95
C PHE A 100 -2.23 7.98 -2.01
N ALA A 101 -2.34 9.19 -1.45
CA ALA A 101 -3.49 9.58 -0.62
C ALA A 101 -4.80 9.55 -1.42
N ALA A 102 -4.80 10.10 -2.64
CA ALA A 102 -5.94 10.07 -3.54
C ALA A 102 -6.37 8.63 -3.87
N TRP A 103 -5.41 7.74 -4.14
CA TRP A 103 -5.68 6.34 -4.40
C TRP A 103 -6.28 5.62 -3.18
N ILE A 104 -5.72 5.83 -1.97
CA ILE A 104 -6.27 5.25 -0.72
C ILE A 104 -7.70 5.76 -0.48
N ALA A 105 -7.91 7.07 -0.57
CA ALA A 105 -9.22 7.69 -0.33
C ALA A 105 -10.28 7.11 -1.26
N GLU A 106 -9.99 7.05 -2.57
CA GLU A 106 -10.92 6.49 -3.56
C GLU A 106 -11.15 4.99 -3.35
N LYS A 107 -10.11 4.20 -3.05
CA LYS A 107 -10.25 2.76 -2.77
C LYS A 107 -11.11 2.47 -1.55
N LEU A 108 -11.05 3.33 -0.54
CA LEU A 108 -11.87 3.21 0.66
C LEU A 108 -13.26 3.83 0.53
N GLY A 109 -13.56 4.46 -0.62
CA GLY A 109 -14.93 4.83 -1.00
C GLY A 109 -15.21 6.33 -1.03
N ASP A 110 -14.19 7.19 -1.03
CA ASP A 110 -14.36 8.64 -1.19
C ASP A 110 -15.13 8.96 -2.49
N ALA A 111 -16.33 9.52 -2.33
CA ALA A 111 -17.24 9.84 -3.44
C ALA A 111 -16.69 10.93 -4.37
N GLY A 112 -15.73 11.73 -3.90
CA GLY A 112 -15.06 12.75 -4.70
C GLY A 112 -14.20 12.18 -5.83
N ARG A 113 -13.93 10.86 -5.85
CA ARG A 113 -13.09 10.17 -6.83
C ARG A 113 -11.76 10.89 -7.12
N PRO A 114 -10.98 11.23 -6.06
CA PRO A 114 -9.79 12.05 -6.19
C PRO A 114 -8.70 11.42 -7.08
N TRP A 115 -8.56 10.10 -7.06
CA TRP A 115 -7.59 9.37 -7.88
C TRP A 115 -7.97 9.36 -9.35
N THR A 116 -9.22 9.02 -9.67
CA THR A 116 -9.72 9.05 -11.04
C THR A 116 -9.56 10.45 -11.63
N ARG A 117 -10.00 11.49 -10.89
CA ARG A 117 -10.01 12.88 -11.37
C ARG A 117 -8.60 13.42 -11.61
N GLU A 118 -7.68 13.26 -10.65
CA GLU A 118 -6.30 13.71 -10.83
C GLU A 118 -5.63 12.94 -11.97
N ARG A 119 -5.83 11.62 -12.05
CA ARG A 119 -5.24 10.80 -13.11
C ARG A 119 -5.75 11.18 -14.49
N ALA A 120 -7.02 11.53 -14.64
CA ALA A 120 -7.56 11.98 -15.93
C ALA A 120 -6.88 13.25 -16.47
N GLN A 121 -6.31 14.07 -15.59
CA GLN A 121 -5.65 15.33 -15.93
C GLN A 121 -4.12 15.20 -15.94
N ARG A 122 -3.58 14.07 -15.50
CA ARG A 122 -2.15 13.87 -15.32
C ARG A 122 -1.45 13.74 -16.67
N GLY A 123 -0.38 14.49 -16.85
CA GLY A 123 0.52 14.30 -17.99
C GLY A 123 1.22 12.94 -17.93
N ARG A 124 1.45 12.32 -19.09
CA ARG A 124 2.32 11.14 -19.17
C ARG A 124 3.78 11.57 -19.00
N CYS A 125 4.54 10.80 -18.24
CA CYS A 125 5.95 11.05 -17.99
C CYS A 125 6.82 9.93 -18.57
N PRO A 126 7.04 9.91 -19.89
CA PRO A 126 7.94 8.94 -20.50
C PRO A 126 9.39 9.20 -20.08
N PHE A 127 10.19 8.14 -19.96
CA PHE A 127 11.61 8.25 -19.69
C PHE A 127 12.39 7.12 -20.37
N SER A 128 13.69 7.30 -20.51
CA SER A 128 14.58 6.26 -21.02
C SER A 128 15.59 5.86 -19.95
N ALA A 129 15.85 4.56 -19.82
CA ALA A 129 16.84 4.00 -18.91
C ALA A 129 17.47 2.76 -19.56
N HIS A 130 18.79 2.61 -19.44
CA HIS A 130 19.56 1.46 -19.95
C HIS A 130 19.27 1.08 -21.42
N GLY A 131 19.04 2.08 -22.28
CA GLY A 131 18.75 1.87 -23.71
C GLY A 131 17.28 1.54 -24.03
N HIS A 132 16.40 1.50 -23.03
CA HIS A 132 14.97 1.25 -23.19
C HIS A 132 14.14 2.51 -22.93
N ARG A 133 13.02 2.67 -23.64
CA ARG A 133 12.05 3.75 -23.43
C ARG A 133 10.82 3.21 -22.72
N ILE A 134 10.44 3.86 -21.64
CA ILE A 134 9.22 3.60 -20.85
C ILE A 134 8.24 4.73 -21.16
N GLU A 135 7.10 4.41 -21.76
CA GLU A 135 6.22 5.42 -22.37
C GLU A 135 5.18 6.00 -21.42
N ASP A 136 4.86 5.30 -20.34
CA ASP A 136 3.68 5.60 -19.54
C ASP A 136 3.94 5.18 -18.09
N ALA A 137 3.92 6.13 -17.17
CA ALA A 137 3.92 5.90 -15.72
C ALA A 137 2.76 6.75 -15.17
N HIS A 138 1.55 6.25 -15.35
CA HIS A 138 0.33 7.05 -15.25
C HIS A 138 -0.72 6.44 -14.33
N ASP A 139 -0.77 5.11 -14.25
CA ASP A 139 -1.56 4.35 -13.27
C ASP A 139 -0.65 3.63 -12.27
N ARG A 140 -1.25 2.93 -11.30
CA ARG A 140 -0.51 2.19 -10.29
C ARG A 140 0.44 1.16 -10.92
N SER A 141 -0.01 0.36 -11.88
CA SER A 141 0.80 -0.72 -12.47
C SER A 141 1.97 -0.20 -13.29
N SER A 142 1.72 0.78 -14.15
CA SER A 142 2.74 1.42 -14.96
C SER A 142 3.75 2.21 -14.12
N ALA A 143 3.33 2.78 -12.98
CA ALA A 143 4.24 3.40 -12.02
C ALA A 143 5.16 2.38 -11.32
N HIS A 144 4.64 1.23 -10.88
CA HIS A 144 5.48 0.17 -10.28
C HIS A 144 6.41 -0.46 -11.33
N PHE A 145 5.94 -0.65 -12.57
CA PHE A 145 6.80 -1.07 -13.67
C PHE A 145 7.92 -0.06 -13.94
N ALA A 146 7.61 1.24 -13.91
CA ALA A 146 8.63 2.29 -14.01
C ALA A 146 9.62 2.27 -12.84
N ALA A 147 9.18 1.92 -11.63
CA ALA A 147 10.06 1.76 -10.48
C ALA A 147 11.03 0.58 -10.64
N TRP A 148 10.57 -0.55 -11.18
CA TRP A 148 11.43 -1.70 -11.48
C TRP A 148 12.54 -1.35 -12.48
N HIS A 149 12.21 -0.47 -13.43
CA HIS A 149 13.10 0.01 -14.48
C HIS A 149 13.72 1.39 -14.17
N SER A 150 13.76 1.77 -12.90
CA SER A 150 14.30 3.06 -12.49
C SER A 150 15.79 3.18 -12.87
N PRO A 151 16.24 4.33 -13.41
CA PRO A 151 17.64 4.56 -13.77
C PRO A 151 18.58 4.65 -12.57
N LYS A 152 18.04 4.70 -11.35
CA LYS A 152 18.83 4.70 -10.11
C LYS A 152 19.24 3.29 -9.67
N ARG A 153 18.67 2.24 -10.27
CA ARG A 153 19.00 0.85 -9.93
C ARG A 153 20.29 0.41 -10.61
N ALA A 154 20.96 -0.57 -10.01
CA ALA A 154 22.10 -1.23 -10.64
C ALA A 154 21.65 -1.94 -11.93
N ASN A 155 22.56 -2.07 -12.90
CA ASN A 155 22.26 -2.71 -14.19
C ASN A 155 21.76 -4.15 -13.99
N GLU A 156 22.29 -4.85 -13.00
CA GLU A 156 21.98 -6.27 -12.72
C GLU A 156 20.60 -6.46 -12.06
N ASP A 157 20.08 -5.41 -11.41
CA ASP A 157 18.76 -5.40 -10.77
C ASP A 157 17.69 -4.71 -11.64
N TRP A 158 18.06 -4.20 -12.82
CA TRP A 158 17.15 -3.43 -13.65
C TRP A 158 16.05 -4.32 -14.25
N GLY A 159 14.80 -3.94 -14.00
CA GLY A 159 13.63 -4.70 -14.42
C GLY A 159 13.21 -5.82 -13.46
N GLU A 160 14.03 -6.14 -12.46
CA GLU A 160 13.65 -7.08 -11.40
C GLU A 160 12.49 -6.50 -10.58
N HIS A 161 11.55 -7.36 -10.19
CA HIS A 161 10.41 -6.91 -9.38
C HIS A 161 10.84 -6.61 -7.95
N PHE A 162 9.88 -6.10 -7.16
CA PHE A 162 10.07 -5.99 -5.72
C PHE A 162 10.27 -7.36 -5.11
N LYS A 163 11.24 -7.45 -4.22
CA LYS A 163 11.58 -8.61 -3.41
C LYS A 163 10.98 -8.45 -2.01
N LEU A 164 11.07 -9.51 -1.22
CA LEU A 164 10.54 -9.52 0.15
C LEU A 164 11.11 -8.39 1.02
N ASP A 165 12.40 -8.14 0.93
CA ASP A 165 13.06 -7.08 1.68
C ASP A 165 12.60 -5.68 1.23
N ASP A 166 12.46 -5.44 -0.08
CA ASP A 166 11.88 -4.19 -0.61
C ASP A 166 10.51 -3.91 0.03
N CYS A 167 9.63 -4.91 0.04
CA CYS A 167 8.28 -4.78 0.59
C CYS A 167 8.28 -4.60 2.11
N ARG A 168 9.17 -5.28 2.85
CA ARG A 168 9.26 -5.13 4.32
C ARG A 168 9.82 -3.78 4.73
N VAL A 169 10.85 -3.27 4.05
CA VAL A 169 11.36 -1.90 4.28
C VAL A 169 10.27 -0.87 3.98
N TRP A 170 9.57 -1.04 2.86
CA TRP A 170 8.44 -0.18 2.48
C TRP A 170 7.35 -0.16 3.56
N MET A 171 6.91 -1.34 4.04
CA MET A 171 5.85 -1.45 5.05
C MET A 171 6.28 -0.83 6.39
N ARG A 172 7.52 -1.05 6.84
CA ARG A 172 8.04 -0.48 8.08
C ARG A 172 8.03 1.05 8.06
N LEU A 173 8.52 1.67 6.98
CA LEU A 173 8.52 3.13 6.85
C LEU A 173 7.11 3.69 6.66
N HIS A 174 6.24 2.97 5.94
CA HIS A 174 4.84 3.37 5.76
C HIS A 174 4.04 3.32 7.06
N PHE A 175 4.20 2.26 7.85
CA PHE A 175 3.55 2.15 9.15
C PHE A 175 4.19 3.03 10.23
N TRP A 176 5.44 3.46 10.06
CA TRP A 176 5.97 4.57 10.85
C TRP A 176 5.26 5.88 10.51
N ALA A 177 5.04 6.20 9.23
CA ALA A 177 4.28 7.38 8.85
C ALA A 177 2.80 7.33 9.30
N LEU A 178 2.18 6.14 9.28
CA LEU A 178 0.85 5.90 9.86
C LEU A 178 0.81 6.26 11.36
N ARG A 179 1.88 5.92 12.10
CA ARG A 179 2.01 6.25 13.52
C ARG A 179 2.22 7.74 13.75
N ASP A 180 3.10 8.39 12.99
CA ASP A 180 3.32 9.85 13.06
C ASP A 180 2.03 10.63 12.76
N ALA A 181 1.15 10.09 11.91
CA ALA A 181 -0.16 10.69 11.61
C ALA A 181 -1.21 10.49 12.73
N GLY A 182 -0.88 9.74 13.78
CA GLY A 182 -1.77 9.41 14.90
C GLY A 182 -2.82 8.34 14.55
N LEU A 183 -2.57 7.51 13.53
CA LEU A 183 -3.57 6.58 13.01
C LEU A 183 -3.31 5.11 13.39
N ALA A 184 -2.08 4.75 13.76
CA ALA A 184 -1.67 3.35 13.94
C ALA A 184 -2.56 2.56 14.90
N ASP A 185 -2.96 3.17 16.03
CA ASP A 185 -3.71 2.50 17.10
C ASP A 185 -5.23 2.73 17.02
N THR A 186 -5.71 3.33 15.92
CA THR A 186 -7.13 3.59 15.65
C THR A 186 -7.82 2.40 14.98
N PRO A 187 -9.16 2.31 14.96
CA PRO A 187 -9.87 1.32 14.14
C PRO A 187 -9.47 1.37 12.65
N PHE A 188 -9.27 2.57 12.12
CA PHE A 188 -8.73 2.76 10.77
C PHE A 188 -7.34 2.12 10.64
N GLY A 189 -6.42 2.34 11.58
CA GLY A 189 -5.08 1.76 11.55
C GLY A 189 -5.08 0.23 11.48
N LYS A 190 -5.91 -0.42 12.32
CA LYS A 190 -6.08 -1.88 12.32
C LYS A 190 -6.62 -2.41 10.98
N TYR A 191 -7.61 -1.71 10.41
CA TYR A 191 -8.11 -2.00 9.07
C TYR A 191 -7.03 -1.80 8.01
N TYR A 192 -6.34 -0.66 8.07
CA TYR A 192 -5.41 -0.20 7.06
C TYR A 192 -4.18 -1.10 6.93
N VAL A 193 -3.72 -1.72 8.02
CA VAL A 193 -2.62 -2.69 7.98
C VAL A 193 -3.00 -3.92 7.14
N ARG A 194 -4.21 -4.46 7.31
CA ARG A 194 -4.71 -5.57 6.49
C ARG A 194 -4.92 -5.14 5.04
N PHE A 195 -5.47 -3.94 4.85
CA PHE A 195 -5.66 -3.35 3.52
C PHE A 195 -4.33 -3.24 2.76
N ILE A 196 -3.27 -2.75 3.42
CA ILE A 196 -1.93 -2.67 2.81
C ILE A 196 -1.36 -4.06 2.55
N ALA A 197 -1.52 -5.02 3.47
CA ALA A 197 -1.04 -6.39 3.26
C ALA A 197 -1.69 -7.06 2.03
N HIS A 198 -2.99 -6.83 1.81
CA HIS A 198 -3.70 -7.26 0.61
C HIS A 198 -3.03 -6.70 -0.66
N PHE A 199 -2.77 -5.39 -0.72
CA PHE A 199 -2.17 -4.79 -1.92
C PHE A 199 -0.70 -5.13 -2.13
N VAL A 200 0.06 -5.30 -1.05
CA VAL A 200 1.46 -5.77 -1.12
C VAL A 200 1.55 -7.17 -1.73
N SER A 201 0.54 -8.03 -1.52
CA SER A 201 0.54 -9.40 -2.06
C SER A 201 0.49 -9.46 -3.59
N VAL A 202 0.11 -8.37 -4.27
CA VAL A 202 0.14 -8.25 -5.74
C VAL A 202 1.59 -8.20 -6.24
N TYR A 203 2.48 -7.60 -5.45
CA TYR A 203 3.87 -7.36 -5.82
C TYR A 203 4.81 -8.45 -5.33
N GLU A 204 4.64 -8.87 -4.08
CA GLU A 204 5.42 -9.92 -3.47
C GLU A 204 4.51 -10.76 -2.57
N ARG A 205 4.22 -11.99 -3.01
CA ARG A 205 3.22 -12.87 -2.38
C ARG A 205 3.64 -13.35 -0.99
N SER A 206 4.93 -13.35 -0.68
CA SER A 206 5.46 -13.76 0.62
C SER A 206 5.52 -12.65 1.66
N ALA A 207 5.23 -11.40 1.28
CA ALA A 207 5.29 -10.25 2.17
C ALA A 207 4.10 -10.06 3.15
N PRO A 208 2.85 -10.46 2.86
CA PRO A 208 1.71 -10.20 3.75
C PRO A 208 1.86 -10.63 5.23
N PRO A 209 2.48 -11.79 5.56
CA PRO A 209 2.70 -12.18 6.97
C PRO A 209 3.42 -11.11 7.80
N PHE A 210 4.26 -10.29 7.16
CA PHE A 210 5.11 -9.31 7.83
C PHE A 210 4.43 -7.96 8.08
N ALA A 211 3.16 -7.77 7.70
CA ALA A 211 2.50 -6.48 7.85
C ALA A 211 2.36 -6.05 9.33
N ARG A 212 1.96 -6.99 10.22
CA ARG A 212 1.88 -6.69 11.66
C ARG A 212 3.24 -6.55 12.31
N GLU A 213 4.21 -7.36 11.90
CA GLU A 213 5.60 -7.20 12.35
C GLU A 213 6.13 -5.82 11.98
N SER A 214 5.89 -5.36 10.75
CA SER A 214 6.29 -4.03 10.29
C SER A 214 5.62 -2.89 11.09
N LEU A 215 4.37 -3.06 11.50
CA LEU A 215 3.67 -2.12 12.39
C LEU A 215 4.23 -2.12 13.82
N ARG A 216 4.56 -3.31 14.36
CA ARG A 216 5.21 -3.44 15.67
C ARG A 216 6.61 -2.83 15.65
N TRP A 217 7.36 -3.06 14.58
CA TRP A 217 8.68 -2.49 14.37
C TRP A 217 8.65 -0.96 14.50
N SER A 218 7.65 -0.30 13.90
CA SER A 218 7.51 1.16 13.95
C SER A 218 7.06 1.70 15.32
N ALA A 219 6.59 0.85 16.22
CA ALA A 219 6.19 1.23 17.57
C ALA A 219 7.36 1.32 18.54
N ASP A 220 8.49 0.68 18.22
CA ASP A 220 9.67 0.64 19.09
C ASP A 220 10.67 1.77 18.71
N PRO A 221 10.88 2.76 19.59
CA PRO A 221 11.86 3.83 19.34
C PRO A 221 13.29 3.32 19.14
N ALA A 222 13.66 2.17 19.72
CA ALA A 222 14.99 1.58 19.55
C ALA A 222 15.21 1.11 18.11
N ASN A 223 14.17 0.57 17.45
CA ASN A 223 14.23 0.20 16.04
C ASN A 223 14.44 1.41 15.13
N ILE A 224 13.74 2.51 15.42
CA ILE A 224 13.89 3.77 14.69
C ILE A 224 15.30 4.34 14.88
N ALA A 225 15.80 4.35 16.12
CA ALA A 225 17.16 4.80 16.42
C ALA A 225 18.20 3.96 15.68
N ALA A 226 18.11 2.63 15.76
CA ALA A 226 19.02 1.72 15.07
C ALA A 226 18.99 1.91 13.54
N TYR A 227 17.81 2.10 12.95
CA TYR A 227 17.66 2.42 11.52
C TYR A 227 18.37 3.72 11.14
N LEU A 228 18.22 4.77 11.94
CA LEU A 228 18.86 6.07 11.70
C LEU A 228 20.39 5.98 11.87
N GLU A 229 20.87 5.30 12.92
CA GLU A 229 22.29 5.06 13.18
C GLU A 229 22.95 4.19 12.10
N CYS A 230 22.21 3.24 11.54
CA CYS A 230 22.66 2.39 10.43
C CYS A 230 22.58 3.10 9.06
N GLY A 231 22.52 4.43 9.03
CA GLY A 231 22.48 5.20 7.79
C GLY A 231 21.21 4.92 6.97
N ARG A 232 20.07 4.72 7.64
CA ARG A 232 18.76 4.44 7.02
C ARG A 232 18.77 3.13 6.23
N ARG A 233 19.19 2.07 6.92
CA ARG A 233 19.25 0.69 6.43
C ARG A 233 18.63 -0.24 7.47
N MET A 234 18.03 -1.34 7.00
CA MET A 234 17.41 -2.37 7.84
C MET A 234 18.14 -3.71 7.62
N PRO A 235 19.32 -3.90 8.23
CA PRO A 235 20.13 -5.10 8.01
C PRO A 235 19.46 -6.39 8.53
N ASP A 236 18.48 -6.26 9.42
CA ASP A 236 17.65 -7.36 9.92
C ASP A 236 16.61 -7.85 8.89
N VAL A 237 16.43 -7.12 7.78
CA VAL A 237 15.50 -7.45 6.69
C VAL A 237 16.23 -7.75 5.39
N MET A 238 17.24 -6.94 5.06
CA MET A 238 17.92 -6.99 3.76
C MET A 238 18.60 -8.34 3.53
N GLY A 239 18.22 -9.01 2.44
CA GLY A 239 18.77 -10.32 2.06
C GLY A 239 18.41 -11.48 2.99
N LEU A 240 17.49 -11.30 3.96
CA LEU A 240 17.08 -12.38 4.85
C LEU A 240 16.21 -13.41 4.10
N PRO A 241 16.58 -14.71 4.06
CA PRO A 241 15.77 -15.73 3.42
C PRO A 241 14.38 -15.86 4.06
N LEU A 242 13.35 -16.13 3.25
CA LEU A 242 11.95 -16.21 3.70
C LEU A 242 11.75 -17.14 4.91
N GLY A 243 12.35 -18.34 4.90
CA GLY A 243 12.22 -19.29 6.01
C GLY A 243 12.69 -18.71 7.35
N LEU A 244 13.87 -18.07 7.36
CA LEU A 244 14.39 -17.41 8.56
C LEU A 244 13.58 -16.18 8.94
N ALA A 245 13.06 -15.44 7.95
CA ALA A 245 12.19 -14.31 8.21
C ALA A 245 10.89 -14.76 8.91
N LEU A 246 10.25 -15.83 8.44
CA LEU A 246 9.02 -16.38 9.03
C LEU A 246 9.22 -16.88 10.46
N GLU A 247 10.39 -17.43 10.79
CA GLU A 247 10.72 -17.87 12.15
C GLU A 247 10.68 -16.73 13.18
N THR A 248 10.87 -15.48 12.73
CA THR A 248 10.77 -14.29 13.60
C THR A 248 9.33 -13.90 13.95
N LEU A 249 8.34 -14.45 13.24
CA LEU A 249 6.93 -14.16 13.46
C LEU A 249 6.30 -15.11 14.48
N PRO A 250 5.29 -14.63 15.23
CA PRO A 250 4.36 -15.51 15.94
C PRO A 250 3.81 -16.60 15.00
N GLU A 251 3.61 -17.82 15.50
CA GLU A 251 3.18 -18.96 14.67
C GLU A 251 1.85 -18.71 13.96
N ASP A 252 0.91 -18.08 14.67
CA ASP A 252 -0.40 -17.70 14.15
C ASP A 252 -0.34 -16.63 13.06
N GLU A 253 0.79 -15.93 12.91
CA GLU A 253 1.01 -14.87 11.90
C GLU A 253 1.59 -15.38 10.57
N ARG A 254 2.17 -16.59 10.54
CA ARG A 254 3.03 -17.06 9.43
C ARG A 254 2.27 -17.41 8.15
N ASP A 255 1.04 -17.87 8.29
CA ASP A 255 0.26 -18.44 7.18
C ASP A 255 -0.62 -17.40 6.44
N TYR A 256 -0.55 -16.13 6.82
CA TYR A 256 -1.38 -15.11 6.20
C TYR A 256 -0.92 -14.74 4.79
N SER A 257 -1.80 -14.96 3.82
CA SER A 257 -1.48 -14.79 2.40
C SER A 257 -2.06 -13.51 1.78
N GLY A 258 -2.58 -12.58 2.59
CA GLY A 258 -3.17 -11.33 2.10
C GLY A 258 -4.39 -11.58 1.23
N SER A 259 -4.31 -11.29 -0.08
CA SER A 259 -5.41 -11.47 -1.04
C SER A 259 -5.93 -12.91 -1.17
N GLY A 260 -5.14 -13.90 -0.76
CA GLY A 260 -5.52 -15.32 -0.79
C GLY A 260 -5.99 -15.87 0.55
N ALA A 261 -6.14 -15.04 1.58
CA ALA A 261 -6.52 -15.51 2.91
C ALA A 261 -8.02 -15.85 2.95
N ASP A 262 -8.34 -16.99 3.56
CA ASP A 262 -9.73 -17.43 3.74
C ASP A 262 -10.48 -16.59 4.80
N ASP A 263 -9.73 -15.99 5.74
CA ASP A 263 -10.26 -15.09 6.77
C ASP A 263 -9.90 -13.62 6.44
N PRO A 264 -10.87 -12.81 6.00
CA PRO A 264 -10.66 -11.40 5.68
C PRO A 264 -10.53 -10.50 6.92
N ALA A 265 -10.83 -11.03 8.10
CA ALA A 265 -10.68 -10.32 9.37
C ALA A 265 -9.35 -10.62 10.08
N TRP A 266 -8.70 -11.73 9.70
CA TRP A 266 -7.44 -12.16 10.26
C TRP A 266 -6.41 -11.02 10.40
N PRO A 267 -5.66 -10.98 11.52
CA PRO A 267 -5.71 -11.86 12.69
C PRO A 267 -6.60 -11.28 13.80
N TYR A 268 -7.49 -10.35 13.47
CA TYR A 268 -8.41 -9.80 14.45
C TYR A 268 -9.64 -10.70 14.51
N GLU A 269 -9.93 -11.21 15.70
CA GLU A 269 -11.16 -11.93 15.93
C GLU A 269 -12.35 -11.00 15.64
N LEU A 270 -13.21 -11.39 14.70
CA LEU A 270 -14.56 -10.84 14.64
C LEU A 270 -15.25 -11.32 15.93
N ARG A 271 -15.46 -10.43 16.90
CA ARG A 271 -16.34 -10.77 18.01
C ARG A 271 -17.70 -11.10 17.42
N ALA A 272 -18.19 -12.31 17.64
CA ALA A 272 -19.60 -12.61 17.41
C ALA A 272 -20.44 -11.60 18.22
N PRO A 273 -21.56 -11.09 17.68
CA PRO A 273 -22.46 -10.26 18.47
C PRO A 273 -22.88 -11.06 19.72
N ALA A 274 -22.85 -10.41 20.88
CA ALA A 274 -23.36 -11.00 22.11
C ALA A 274 -24.82 -11.38 21.86
N VAL A 275 -25.12 -12.67 21.94
CA VAL A 275 -26.49 -13.16 21.96
C VAL A 275 -27.00 -12.87 23.37
N GLU A 276 -27.77 -11.78 23.53
CA GLU A 276 -28.64 -11.57 24.70
C GLU A 276 -29.91 -12.43 24.60
#